data_AF-A0A6I3KPB5-F1
#
_entry.id   AF-A0A6I3KPB5-F1
#
_cell.length_a   1.000
_cell.length_b   1.000
_cell.length_c   1.000
_cell.angle_alpha   90.00
_cell.angle_beta   90.00
_cell.angle_gamma   90.00
#
_symmetry.space_group_name_H-M   'P 1'
#
loop_
_entity.id
_entity.type
_entity.pdbx_description
1 polymer ?
#
loop_
_entity_poly.entity_id
_entity_poly.type
_entity_poly.pdbx_seq_one_letter_code
_entity_poly.pdbx_strand_id
1 'polypeptide(L)'
;MGDAALAAPIKKPERTLYAAGGGRKFAFAFVFLILLPFFISLPPMLFWRLSQGVWTGTFGLLVLAAGFTVIMFLLFIEVMHSLMTRIELGENSVKMTLPAGRGPTPVVRYRSHDIPYDQIKAVETRREIYGGSMAPVLLQGARLVLKDDSAVKLGYVSEANSDPCFPYPEIAQKIAERAGLQVEHKGNVRRSLQKKYFGLKKEFLAEAAGEVPEAEIEALNKSHRKWVMRIIGLLVGLMVLGIALDIAYPPSSGLPPALTSITKSIMGSATAPAASPAKKK
;
A
#
# COMPACT_ATOMS: atom_id res chain seq x y z
N MET A 1 20.09 52.82 36.49
CA MET A 1 18.98 52.97 35.53
C MET A 1 19.03 51.76 34.62
N GLY A 2 17.99 50.93 34.66
CA GLY A 2 18.03 49.54 34.20
C GLY A 2 17.98 49.38 32.69
N ASP A 3 18.81 48.46 32.20
CA ASP A 3 18.78 47.93 30.84
C ASP A 3 17.48 47.16 30.61
N ALA A 4 16.55 47.76 29.86
CA ALA A 4 15.42 47.07 29.30
C ALA A 4 15.90 46.25 28.09
N ALA A 5 16.22 44.98 28.34
CA ALA A 5 16.44 44.00 27.29
C ALA A 5 15.17 43.90 26.43
N LEU A 6 15.23 44.47 25.23
CA LEU A 6 14.23 44.32 24.18
C LEU A 6 14.07 42.83 23.89
N ALA A 7 12.98 42.24 24.37
CA ALA A 7 12.58 40.88 24.02
C ALA A 7 12.47 40.78 22.49
N ALA A 8 13.27 39.89 21.90
CA ALA A 8 13.22 39.62 20.47
C ALA A 8 11.79 39.25 20.06
N PRO A 9 11.31 39.71 18.88
CA PRO A 9 9.96 39.38 18.43
C PRO A 9 9.85 37.86 18.26
N ILE A 10 8.92 37.25 19.00
CA ILE A 10 8.57 35.84 18.86
C ILE A 10 8.13 35.64 17.41
N LYS A 11 9.00 35.08 16.58
CA LYS A 11 8.73 34.82 15.17
C LYS A 11 7.58 33.83 15.12
N LYS A 12 6.38 34.30 14.77
CA LYS A 12 5.20 33.44 14.64
C LYS A 12 5.53 32.28 13.70
N PRO A 13 5.33 31.02 14.14
CA PRO A 13 5.71 29.87 13.34
C PRO A 13 4.91 29.87 12.03
N GLU A 14 5.61 29.81 10.90
CA GLU A 14 5.01 29.85 9.57
C GLU A 14 4.07 28.66 9.35
N ARG A 15 2.91 28.90 8.74
CA ARG A 15 1.92 27.86 8.43
C ARG A 15 2.56 26.82 7.51
N THR A 16 2.56 25.56 7.93
CA THR A 16 3.15 24.46 7.13
C THR A 16 2.06 23.48 6.71
N LEU A 17 2.01 23.16 5.42
CA LEU A 17 1.06 22.20 4.86
C LEU A 17 1.79 20.96 4.34
N TYR A 18 1.38 19.80 4.86
CA TYR A 18 1.78 18.49 4.39
C TYR A 18 0.61 17.85 3.67
N ALA A 19 0.76 17.66 2.36
CA ALA A 19 -0.20 17.00 1.50
C ALA A 19 0.55 16.35 0.33
N ALA A 20 -0.01 15.29 -0.24
CA ALA A 20 0.55 14.72 -1.45
C ALA A 20 0.50 15.75 -2.59
N GLY A 21 1.62 15.86 -3.33
CA GLY A 21 1.71 16.71 -4.51
C GLY A 21 0.73 16.31 -5.61
N GLY A 22 0.38 17.27 -6.47
CA GLY A 22 -0.56 17.03 -7.59
C GLY A 22 -0.12 15.90 -8.52
N GLY A 23 1.19 15.77 -8.78
CA GLY A 23 1.74 14.69 -9.61
C GLY A 23 1.51 13.29 -9.03
N ARG A 24 1.68 13.10 -7.72
CA ARG A 24 1.42 11.81 -7.05
C ARG A 24 -0.06 11.44 -7.12
N LYS A 25 -0.94 12.41 -6.85
CA LYS A 25 -2.41 12.23 -6.95
C LYS A 25 -2.81 11.83 -8.35
N PHE A 26 -2.32 12.53 -9.37
CA PHE A 26 -2.60 12.24 -10.76
C PHE A 26 -2.08 10.87 -11.17
N ALA A 27 -0.82 10.54 -10.88
CA ALA A 27 -0.22 9.26 -11.26
C ALA A 27 -0.99 8.07 -10.71
N PHE A 28 -1.29 8.05 -9.40
CA PHE A 28 -2.02 6.94 -8.80
C PHE A 28 -3.47 6.87 -9.30
N ALA A 29 -4.16 8.01 -9.43
CA ALA A 29 -5.52 8.03 -9.96
C ALA A 29 -5.57 7.55 -11.43
N PHE A 30 -4.62 7.98 -12.26
CA PHE A 30 -4.54 7.61 -13.66
C PHE A 30 -4.25 6.11 -13.83
N VAL A 31 -3.26 5.57 -13.10
CA VAL A 31 -2.96 4.13 -13.11
C VAL A 31 -4.16 3.32 -12.63
N PHE A 32 -4.82 3.77 -11.56
CA PHE A 32 -6.02 3.10 -11.06
C PHE A 32 -7.15 3.08 -12.11
N LEU A 33 -7.40 4.20 -12.80
CA LEU A 33 -8.41 4.30 -13.85
C LEU A 33 -8.09 3.42 -15.07
N ILE A 34 -6.83 3.28 -15.45
CA ILE A 34 -6.41 2.38 -16.53
C ILE A 34 -6.65 0.92 -16.17
N LEU A 35 -6.36 0.54 -14.93
CA LEU A 35 -6.47 -0.86 -14.48
C LEU A 35 -7.89 -1.28 -14.09
N LEU A 36 -8.76 -0.32 -13.75
CA LEU A 36 -10.11 -0.57 -13.26
C LEU A 36 -10.99 -1.37 -14.25
N PRO A 37 -11.03 -1.10 -15.56
CA PRO A 37 -11.82 -1.90 -16.51
C PRO A 37 -11.41 -3.37 -16.53
N PHE A 38 -10.10 -3.64 -16.47
CA PHE A 38 -9.58 -5.01 -16.40
C PHE A 38 -10.03 -5.69 -15.12
N PHE A 39 -9.97 -4.99 -13.99
CA PHE A 39 -10.39 -5.53 -12.69
C PHE A 39 -11.87 -5.87 -12.66
N ILE A 40 -12.72 -4.97 -13.17
CA ILE A 40 -14.18 -5.18 -13.25
C ILE A 40 -14.54 -6.33 -14.21
N SER A 41 -13.75 -6.54 -15.26
CA SER A 41 -14.00 -7.62 -16.24
C SER A 41 -13.64 -9.02 -15.74
N LEU A 42 -12.78 -9.15 -14.72
CA LEU A 42 -12.28 -10.45 -14.24
C LEU A 42 -13.37 -11.34 -13.62
N PRO A 43 -14.25 -10.86 -12.71
CA PRO A 43 -15.28 -11.71 -12.13
C PRO A 43 -16.26 -12.30 -13.16
N PRO A 44 -16.81 -11.53 -14.13
CA PRO A 44 -17.62 -12.09 -15.21
C PRO A 44 -16.87 -13.13 -16.05
N MET A 45 -15.61 -12.87 -16.39
CA MET A 45 -14.78 -13.79 -17.18
C MET A 45 -14.54 -15.11 -16.44
N LEU A 46 -14.23 -15.04 -15.14
CA LEU A 46 -14.06 -16.22 -14.28
C LEU A 46 -15.36 -17.00 -14.14
N PHE A 47 -16.48 -16.30 -13.87
CA PHE A 47 -17.79 -16.93 -13.78
C PHE A 47 -18.16 -17.68 -15.06
N TRP A 48 -17.96 -17.05 -16.23
CA TRP A 48 -18.22 -17.68 -17.52
C TRP A 48 -17.38 -18.94 -17.70
N ARG A 49 -16.06 -18.87 -17.47
CA ARG A 49 -15.17 -20.04 -17.60
C ARG A 49 -15.56 -21.21 -16.69
N LEU A 50 -15.91 -20.91 -15.44
CA LEU A 50 -16.34 -21.90 -14.46
C LEU A 50 -17.68 -22.53 -14.87
N SER A 51 -18.63 -21.71 -15.33
CA SER A 51 -19.96 -22.18 -15.77
C SER A 51 -19.90 -23.12 -16.98
N GLN A 52 -18.89 -22.97 -17.84
CA GLN A 52 -18.67 -23.80 -19.02
C GLN A 52 -17.78 -25.03 -18.76
N GLY A 53 -17.32 -25.24 -17.52
CA GLY A 53 -16.46 -26.37 -17.17
C GLY A 53 -15.07 -26.32 -17.84
N VAL A 54 -14.61 -25.15 -18.27
CA VAL A 54 -13.28 -24.99 -18.87
C VAL A 54 -12.25 -24.88 -17.75
N TRP A 55 -11.56 -25.99 -17.45
CA TRP A 55 -10.56 -26.03 -16.37
C TRP A 55 -9.14 -25.66 -16.82
N THR A 56 -8.81 -25.90 -18.09
CA THR A 56 -7.49 -25.60 -18.66
C THR A 56 -7.18 -24.10 -18.58
N GLY A 57 -6.14 -23.74 -17.85
CA GLY A 57 -5.72 -22.34 -17.62
C GLY A 57 -6.58 -21.55 -16.61
N THR A 58 -7.68 -22.12 -16.10
CA THR A 58 -8.58 -21.41 -15.16
C THR A 58 -7.95 -21.26 -13.78
N PHE A 59 -7.19 -22.25 -13.32
CA PHE A 59 -6.40 -22.13 -12.08
C PHE A 59 -5.34 -21.02 -12.19
N GLY A 60 -4.66 -20.91 -13.33
CA GLY A 60 -3.72 -19.80 -13.57
C GLY A 60 -4.42 -18.44 -13.54
N LEU A 61 -5.58 -18.33 -14.19
CA LEU A 61 -6.40 -17.12 -14.17
C LEU A 61 -6.89 -16.76 -12.76
N LEU A 62 -7.25 -17.75 -11.93
CA LEU A 62 -7.63 -17.52 -10.53
C LEU A 62 -6.47 -16.94 -9.69
N VAL A 63 -5.27 -17.51 -9.84
CA VAL A 63 -4.07 -17.00 -9.15
C VAL A 63 -3.75 -15.58 -9.62
N LEU A 64 -3.81 -15.33 -10.93
CA LEU A 64 -3.59 -14.00 -11.49
C LEU A 64 -4.65 -13.01 -10.98
N ALA A 65 -5.92 -13.39 -10.95
CA ALA A 65 -7.00 -12.56 -10.45
C ALA A 65 -6.83 -12.23 -8.95
N ALA A 66 -6.41 -13.20 -8.15
CA ALA A 66 -6.09 -12.98 -6.74
C ALA A 66 -4.93 -11.97 -6.59
N GLY A 67 -3.83 -12.16 -7.32
CA GLY A 67 -2.70 -11.23 -7.31
C GLY A 67 -3.09 -9.82 -7.77
N PHE A 68 -3.87 -9.73 -8.85
CA PHE A 68 -4.36 -8.46 -9.37
C PHE A 68 -5.32 -7.77 -8.41
N THR A 69 -6.15 -8.52 -7.67
CA THR A 69 -6.99 -7.98 -6.60
C THR A 69 -6.16 -7.34 -5.50
N VAL A 70 -5.07 -7.99 -5.08
CA VAL A 70 -4.14 -7.42 -4.08
C VAL A 70 -3.52 -6.13 -4.60
N ILE A 71 -3.06 -6.10 -5.86
CA ILE A 71 -2.48 -4.90 -6.47
C ILE A 71 -3.51 -3.77 -6.54
N MET A 72 -4.72 -4.04 -7.04
CA MET A 72 -5.80 -3.06 -7.12
C MET A 72 -6.19 -2.52 -5.75
N PHE A 73 -6.22 -3.37 -4.73
CA PHE A 73 -6.49 -2.96 -3.36
C PHE A 73 -5.39 -2.04 -2.80
N LEU A 74 -4.11 -2.37 -3.04
CA LEU A 74 -2.99 -1.50 -2.63
C LEU A 74 -2.99 -0.17 -3.38
N LEU A 75 -3.28 -0.17 -4.68
CA LEU A 75 -3.43 1.06 -5.46
C LEU A 75 -4.58 1.91 -4.95
N PHE A 76 -5.72 1.30 -4.65
CA PHE A 76 -6.86 2.01 -4.06
C PHE A 76 -6.50 2.67 -2.72
N ILE A 77 -5.77 1.95 -1.85
CA ILE A 77 -5.24 2.50 -0.59
C ILE A 77 -4.38 3.73 -0.86
N GLU A 78 -3.45 3.68 -1.82
CA GLU A 78 -2.57 4.81 -2.11
C GLU A 78 -3.30 6.00 -2.74
N VAL A 79 -4.30 5.75 -3.60
CA VAL A 79 -5.17 6.80 -4.14
C VAL A 79 -5.90 7.51 -3.00
N MET A 80 -6.55 6.74 -2.12
CA MET A 80 -7.26 7.29 -0.97
C MET A 80 -6.33 8.07 -0.04
N HIS A 81 -5.17 7.50 0.28
CA HIS A 81 -4.16 8.15 1.12
C HIS A 81 -3.63 9.45 0.49
N SER A 82 -3.34 9.43 -0.81
CA SER A 82 -2.84 10.61 -1.52
C SER A 82 -3.90 11.72 -1.63
N LEU A 83 -5.17 11.39 -1.79
CA LEU A 83 -6.25 12.37 -1.94
C LEU A 83 -6.72 12.96 -0.59
N MET A 84 -6.86 12.11 0.43
CA MET A 84 -7.54 12.48 1.68
C MET A 84 -6.59 12.92 2.78
N THR A 85 -5.36 12.39 2.85
CA THR A 85 -4.44 12.72 3.94
C THR A 85 -3.95 14.16 3.79
N ARG A 86 -4.17 14.96 4.84
CA ARG A 86 -3.74 16.36 4.90
C ARG A 86 -3.39 16.73 6.33
N ILE A 87 -2.21 17.30 6.55
CA ILE A 87 -1.80 17.81 7.86
C ILE A 87 -1.37 19.25 7.69
N GLU A 88 -2.01 20.14 8.44
CA GLU A 88 -1.78 21.57 8.41
C GLU A 88 -1.40 22.03 9.81
N LEU A 89 -0.19 22.57 9.92
CA LEU A 89 0.33 23.17 11.14
C LEU A 89 0.01 24.67 11.10
N GLY A 90 -1.07 25.07 11.76
CA GLY A 90 -1.46 26.47 11.92
C GLY A 90 -0.67 27.17 13.03
N GLU A 91 -1.05 28.42 13.32
CA GLU A 91 -0.43 29.19 14.41
C GLU A 91 -0.84 28.65 15.79
N ASN A 92 -2.13 28.35 15.99
CA ASN A 92 -2.68 27.98 17.29
C ASN A 92 -3.20 26.53 17.37
N SER A 93 -3.45 25.89 16.22
CA SER A 93 -3.97 24.53 16.18
C SER A 93 -3.38 23.72 15.03
N VAL A 94 -3.40 22.40 15.19
CA VAL A 94 -3.08 21.42 14.16
C VAL A 94 -4.36 20.89 13.57
N LYS A 95 -4.52 21.05 12.25
CA LYS A 95 -5.62 20.44 11.50
C LYS A 95 -5.11 19.25 10.73
N MET A 96 -5.63 18.07 11.02
CA MET A 96 -5.19 16.84 10.36
C MET A 96 -6.38 16.01 9.93
N THR A 97 -6.31 15.45 8.73
CA THR A 97 -7.22 14.43 8.23
C THR A 97 -6.40 13.19 7.98
N LEU A 98 -6.66 12.14 8.77
CA LEU A 98 -5.85 10.94 8.84
C LEU A 98 -6.71 9.68 8.72
N PRO A 99 -6.14 8.57 8.21
CA PRO A 99 -6.85 7.30 8.17
C PRO A 99 -7.18 6.82 9.58
N ALA A 100 -8.43 6.41 9.78
CA ALA A 100 -9.03 6.05 11.05
C ALA A 100 -9.54 4.61 11.01
N GLY A 101 -8.95 3.73 11.81
CA GLY A 101 -9.46 2.38 11.99
C GLY A 101 -8.43 1.41 12.56
N ARG A 102 -8.84 0.16 12.70
CA ARG A 102 -7.95 -0.98 12.99
C ARG A 102 -8.10 -2.01 11.86
N GLY A 103 -7.02 -2.71 11.55
CA GLY A 103 -7.04 -3.84 10.62
C GLY A 103 -6.43 -3.54 9.25
N PRO A 104 -6.70 -4.38 8.23
CA PRO A 104 -6.22 -4.17 6.87
C PRO A 104 -7.04 -3.13 6.08
N THR A 105 -8.20 -2.71 6.60
CA THR A 105 -9.10 -1.70 6.00
C THR A 105 -9.19 -0.32 6.71
N PRO A 106 -8.28 0.12 7.60
CA PRO A 106 -8.39 1.37 8.36
C PRO A 106 -8.23 2.61 7.47
N VAL A 107 -7.90 2.41 6.19
CA VAL A 107 -7.63 3.47 5.22
C VAL A 107 -8.88 3.88 4.42
N VAL A 108 -10.02 3.22 4.61
CA VAL A 108 -11.29 3.64 3.96
C VAL A 108 -11.99 4.73 4.76
N ARG A 109 -11.70 4.84 6.05
CA ARG A 109 -12.31 5.83 6.93
C ARG A 109 -11.27 6.89 7.25
N TYR A 110 -11.61 8.15 7.09
CA TYR A 110 -10.78 9.28 7.48
C TYR A 110 -11.45 10.03 8.61
N ARG A 111 -10.65 10.52 9.55
CA ARG A 111 -11.13 11.40 10.61
C ARG A 111 -10.35 12.70 10.57
N SER A 112 -11.10 13.79 10.56
CA SER A 112 -10.56 15.13 10.66
C SER A 112 -10.52 15.54 12.13
N HIS A 113 -9.40 16.11 12.53
CA HIS A 113 -9.13 16.61 13.87
C HIS A 113 -8.65 18.05 13.76
N ASP A 114 -9.17 18.92 14.60
CA ASP A 114 -8.66 20.27 14.84
C ASP A 114 -8.25 20.31 16.32
N ILE A 115 -6.95 20.29 16.57
CA ILE A 115 -6.37 20.11 17.91
C ILE A 115 -5.59 21.38 18.26
N PRO A 116 -6.11 22.19 19.20
CA PRO A 116 -5.36 23.30 19.76
C PRO A 116 -4.07 22.84 20.46
N TYR A 117 -2.97 23.58 20.32
CA TYR A 117 -1.68 23.18 20.90
C TYR A 117 -1.70 23.09 22.43
N ASP A 118 -2.51 23.92 23.08
CA ASP A 118 -2.73 23.93 24.53
C ASP A 118 -3.45 22.67 25.04
N GLN A 119 -4.13 21.92 24.18
CA GLN A 119 -4.80 20.67 24.53
C GLN A 119 -3.89 19.44 24.42
N ILE A 120 -2.67 19.60 23.88
CA ILE A 120 -1.71 18.52 23.76
C ILE A 120 -1.02 18.32 25.11
N LYS A 121 -1.06 17.09 25.62
CA LYS A 121 -0.39 16.70 26.86
C LYS A 121 1.02 16.20 26.60
N ALA A 122 1.18 15.34 25.59
CA ALA A 122 2.46 14.78 25.20
C ALA A 122 2.47 14.44 23.71
N VAL A 123 3.65 14.52 23.09
CA VAL A 123 3.91 14.03 21.74
C VAL A 123 4.81 12.81 21.87
N GLU A 124 4.32 11.66 21.43
CA GLU A 124 5.04 10.41 21.59
C GLU A 124 5.46 9.83 20.24
N THR A 125 6.70 9.39 20.18
CA THR A 125 7.22 8.59 19.06
C THR A 125 7.55 7.18 19.53
N ARG A 126 7.41 6.22 18.63
CA ARG A 126 7.69 4.82 18.91
C ARG A 126 8.22 4.12 17.67
N ARG A 127 9.31 3.36 17.82
CA ARG A 127 9.76 2.42 16.79
C ARG A 127 9.12 1.05 17.03
N GLU A 128 8.48 0.53 16.00
CA GLU A 128 7.80 -0.75 16.00
C GLU A 128 8.42 -1.66 14.93
N ILE A 129 8.88 -2.84 15.35
CA ILE A 129 9.49 -3.84 14.47
C ILE A 129 8.44 -4.90 14.13
N TYR A 130 8.14 -5.05 12.84
CA TYR A 130 7.19 -6.03 12.30
C TYR A 130 7.91 -7.14 11.52
N GLY A 131 7.27 -8.29 11.30
CA GLY A 131 7.71 -9.25 10.26
C GLY A 131 8.62 -10.41 10.66
N GLY A 132 8.83 -10.66 11.96
CA GLY A 132 9.57 -11.84 12.41
C GLY A 132 11.04 -11.84 11.94
N SER A 133 11.60 -12.99 11.59
CA SER A 133 13.00 -13.15 11.14
C SER A 133 13.17 -13.07 9.61
N MET A 134 12.10 -13.26 8.83
CA MET A 134 12.18 -13.42 7.37
C MET A 134 11.97 -12.12 6.58
N ALA A 135 11.21 -11.15 7.10
CA ALA A 135 11.01 -9.86 6.43
C ALA A 135 10.75 -8.74 7.45
N PRO A 136 11.76 -8.36 8.25
CA PRO A 136 11.55 -7.39 9.31
C PRO A 136 11.30 -5.98 8.75
N VAL A 137 10.17 -5.35 9.08
CA VAL A 137 9.86 -3.96 8.69
C VAL A 137 9.95 -3.08 9.92
N LEU A 138 10.83 -2.09 9.88
CA LEU A 138 10.91 -1.06 10.92
C LEU A 138 9.96 0.08 10.58
N LEU A 139 8.99 0.31 11.47
CA LEU A 139 8.03 1.38 11.35
C LEU A 139 8.21 2.37 12.50
N GLN A 140 8.43 3.63 12.18
CA GLN A 140 8.39 4.71 13.15
C GLN A 140 6.99 5.30 13.17
N GLY A 141 6.31 5.18 14.31
CA GLY A 141 5.00 5.75 14.55
C GLY A 141 5.08 7.01 15.39
N ALA A 142 4.16 7.93 15.15
CA ALA A 142 3.96 9.10 16.00
C ALA A 142 2.50 9.19 16.46
N ARG A 143 2.27 9.63 17.70
CA ARG A 143 0.95 9.88 18.26
C ARG A 143 0.95 11.11 19.16
N LEU A 144 -0.18 11.80 19.18
CA LEU A 144 -0.46 12.87 20.11
C LEU A 144 -1.32 12.33 21.25
N VAL A 145 -0.93 12.62 22.49
CA VAL A 145 -1.75 12.38 23.67
C VAL A 145 -2.35 13.71 24.08
N LEU A 146 -3.68 13.77 24.12
CA LEU A 146 -4.43 14.94 24.52
C LEU A 146 -4.60 14.98 26.04
N LYS A 147 -4.95 16.16 26.58
CA LYS A 147 -5.20 16.34 28.02
C LYS A 147 -6.36 15.51 28.57
N ASP A 148 -7.28 15.08 27.71
CA ASP A 148 -8.37 14.14 28.02
C ASP A 148 -7.91 12.66 28.01
N ASP A 149 -6.60 12.42 27.96
CA ASP A 149 -5.96 11.11 27.81
C ASP A 149 -6.32 10.34 26.53
N SER A 150 -7.03 10.97 25.58
CA SER A 150 -7.26 10.40 24.27
C SER A 150 -6.00 10.47 23.40
N ALA A 151 -5.81 9.49 22.53
CA ALA A 151 -4.64 9.39 21.67
C ALA A 151 -5.01 9.49 20.19
N VAL A 152 -4.44 10.47 19.50
CA VAL A 152 -4.58 10.67 18.05
C VAL A 152 -3.31 10.16 17.37
N LYS A 153 -3.46 9.13 16.52
CA LYS A 153 -2.32 8.53 15.82
C LYS A 153 -2.07 9.29 14.53
N LEU A 154 -0.85 9.75 14.31
CA LEU A 154 -0.44 10.41 13.08
C LEU A 154 -0.29 9.40 11.94
N GLY A 155 0.34 8.27 12.23
CA GLY A 155 0.57 7.20 11.26
C GLY A 155 1.85 6.46 11.56
N TYR A 156 2.29 5.66 10.58
CA TYR A 156 3.55 4.93 10.59
C TYR A 156 4.29 5.23 9.29
N VAL A 157 5.57 5.55 9.37
CA VAL A 157 6.49 5.60 8.22
C VAL A 157 7.53 4.49 8.34
N SER A 158 7.98 3.98 7.20
CA SER A 158 9.15 3.10 7.17
C SER A 158 10.39 3.92 7.50
N GLU A 159 11.22 3.46 8.44
CA GLU A 159 12.47 4.16 8.78
C GLU A 159 13.48 4.08 7.62
N ALA A 160 13.44 3.01 6.83
CA ALA A 160 14.31 2.83 5.66
C ALA A 160 13.85 3.62 4.43
N ASN A 161 12.58 4.02 4.36
CA ASN A 161 12.01 4.76 3.24
C ASN A 161 10.83 5.62 3.73
N SER A 162 11.15 6.74 4.37
CA SER A 162 10.16 7.69 4.86
C SER A 162 9.45 8.36 3.70
N ASP A 163 8.13 8.47 3.77
CA ASP A 163 7.35 9.19 2.76
C ASP A 163 7.66 10.69 2.85
N PRO A 164 8.28 11.32 1.82
CA PRO A 164 8.63 12.73 1.88
C PRO A 164 7.40 13.64 1.92
N CYS A 165 6.22 13.17 1.51
CA CYS A 165 4.98 13.94 1.61
C CYS A 165 4.42 13.96 3.05
N PHE A 166 4.72 12.92 3.84
CA PHE A 166 4.18 12.73 5.19
C PHE A 166 5.26 12.23 6.17
N PRO A 167 6.30 13.03 6.45
CA PRO A 167 7.33 12.68 7.41
C PRO A 167 6.79 12.79 8.85
N TYR A 168 6.04 11.79 9.30
CA TYR A 168 5.38 11.82 10.62
C TYR A 168 6.31 12.15 11.81
N PRO A 169 7.58 11.68 11.86
CA PRO A 169 8.50 12.04 12.93
C PRO A 169 8.82 13.55 12.97
N GLU A 170 9.10 14.15 11.81
CA GLU A 170 9.38 15.59 11.70
C GLU A 170 8.13 16.42 12.00
N ILE A 171 6.97 15.98 11.53
CA ILE A 171 5.69 16.61 11.83
C ILE A 171 5.43 16.59 13.33
N ALA A 172 5.68 15.46 14.00
CA ALA A 172 5.53 15.33 15.45
C ALA A 172 6.48 16.27 16.19
N GLN A 173 7.74 16.39 15.75
CA GLN A 173 8.71 17.32 16.33
C GLN A 173 8.23 18.78 16.21
N LYS A 174 7.77 19.20 15.03
CA LYS A 174 7.24 20.56 14.83
C LYS A 174 5.99 20.83 15.68
N ILE A 175 5.15 19.82 15.89
CA ILE A 175 3.97 19.95 16.77
C ILE A 175 4.42 20.12 18.22
N ALA A 176 5.41 19.34 18.68
CA ALA A 176 5.95 19.44 20.02
C ALA A 176 6.59 20.81 20.27
N GLU A 177 7.43 21.29 19.34
CA GLU A 177 8.06 22.61 19.39
C GLU A 177 7.02 23.74 19.50
N ARG A 178 5.94 23.68 18.71
CA ARG A 178 4.86 24.69 18.74
C ARG A 178 4.01 24.61 20.01
N ALA A 179 3.86 23.42 20.60
CA ALA A 179 3.17 23.23 21.86
C ALA A 179 4.05 23.53 23.10
N GLY A 180 5.35 23.82 22.90
CA GLY A 180 6.31 23.96 24.01
C GLY A 180 6.58 22.65 24.75
N LEU A 181 6.40 21.51 24.07
CA LEU A 181 6.59 20.16 24.61
C LEU A 181 7.85 19.51 24.03
N GLN A 182 8.37 18.52 24.75
CA GLN A 182 9.42 17.62 24.26
C GLN A 182 8.77 16.38 23.62
N VAL A 183 9.43 15.80 22.62
CA VAL A 183 9.00 14.51 22.04
C VAL A 183 9.44 13.37 22.96
N GLU A 184 8.48 12.61 23.49
CA GLU A 184 8.77 11.44 24.30
C GLU A 184 8.98 10.20 23.41
N HIS A 185 10.14 9.56 23.51
CA HIS A 185 10.40 8.30 22.81
C HIS A 185 10.00 7.10 23.70
N LYS A 186 8.94 6.37 23.35
CA LYS A 186 8.41 5.21 24.12
C LYS A 186 9.12 3.87 23.84
N GLY A 187 10.38 3.94 23.41
CA GLY A 187 11.24 2.77 23.17
C GLY A 187 10.98 2.01 21.86
N ASN A 188 11.78 0.96 21.66
CA ASN A 188 11.79 0.10 20.47
C ASN A 188 11.09 -1.22 20.79
N VAL A 189 9.95 -1.49 20.16
CA VAL A 189 9.15 -2.68 20.49
C VAL A 189 8.91 -3.57 19.27
N ARG A 190 9.16 -4.87 19.45
CA ARG A 190 8.79 -5.88 18.46
C ARG A 190 7.29 -6.18 18.56
N ARG A 191 6.56 -6.08 17.46
CA ARG A 191 5.14 -6.42 17.39
C ARG A 191 4.86 -7.43 16.29
N SER A 192 4.00 -8.39 16.57
CA SER A 192 3.48 -9.28 15.53
C SER A 192 2.43 -8.55 14.68
N LEU A 193 2.58 -8.61 13.35
CA LEU A 193 1.64 -8.06 12.37
C LEU A 193 0.23 -8.64 12.61
N GLN A 194 0.15 -9.95 12.82
CA GLN A 194 -1.11 -10.66 13.03
C GLN A 194 -1.89 -10.12 14.24
N LYS A 195 -1.23 -9.82 15.36
CA LYS A 195 -1.88 -9.32 16.58
C LYS A 195 -2.39 -7.89 16.41
N LYS A 196 -1.65 -7.02 15.71
CA LYS A 196 -2.04 -5.62 15.48
C LYS A 196 -3.18 -5.48 14.47
N TYR A 197 -3.14 -6.27 13.40
CA TYR A 197 -4.11 -6.18 12.31
C TYR A 197 -5.37 -7.04 12.54
N PHE A 198 -5.26 -8.17 13.23
CA PHE A 198 -6.42 -9.05 13.50
C PHE A 198 -6.95 -8.99 14.94
N GLY A 199 -6.36 -8.16 15.82
CA GLY A 199 -6.89 -7.93 17.17
C GLY A 199 -6.87 -9.15 18.09
N LEU A 200 -6.00 -10.14 17.81
CA LEU A 200 -5.91 -11.38 18.57
C LEU A 200 -5.50 -11.10 20.04
N LYS A 201 -6.22 -11.73 20.99
CA LYS A 201 -6.04 -11.56 22.44
C LYS A 201 -4.61 -11.94 22.86
N LYS A 202 -4.14 -11.32 23.96
CA LYS A 202 -2.76 -11.33 24.47
C LYS A 202 -2.19 -12.71 24.83
N GLU A 203 -3.01 -13.76 24.92
CA GLU A 203 -2.67 -15.01 25.61
C GLU A 203 -2.00 -16.08 24.75
N PHE A 204 -2.08 -16.01 23.41
CA PHE A 204 -1.70 -17.17 22.57
C PHE A 204 -0.25 -17.19 22.06
N LEU A 205 0.53 -16.12 22.21
CA LEU A 205 1.92 -16.09 21.77
C LEU A 205 2.76 -15.35 22.81
N ALA A 206 3.65 -16.09 23.48
CA ALA A 206 4.64 -15.56 24.41
C ALA A 206 5.46 -14.47 23.69
N GLU A 207 5.24 -13.23 24.10
CA GLU A 207 5.90 -12.06 23.56
C GLU A 207 7.23 -11.93 24.33
N ALA A 208 8.36 -12.06 23.64
CA ALA A 208 9.61 -11.48 24.11
C ALA A 208 9.47 -9.95 23.97
N ALA A 209 8.72 -9.35 24.91
CA ALA A 209 8.58 -7.92 25.07
C ALA A 209 9.87 -7.35 25.66
N GLY A 210 10.97 -7.46 24.91
CA GLY A 210 12.23 -6.80 25.19
C GLY A 210 12.31 -5.52 24.38
N GLU A 211 12.83 -4.44 24.98
CA GLU A 211 13.35 -3.33 24.21
C GLU A 211 14.43 -3.88 23.26
N VAL A 212 14.27 -3.59 21.97
CA VAL A 212 15.23 -4.07 20.97
C VAL A 212 16.40 -3.07 20.92
N PRO A 213 17.66 -3.52 21.16
CA PRO A 213 18.82 -2.64 21.13
C PRO A 213 19.08 -2.10 19.71
N GLU A 214 19.62 -0.88 19.61
CA GLU A 214 19.81 -0.20 18.31
C GLU A 214 20.71 -0.97 17.34
N ALA A 215 21.71 -1.70 17.84
CA ALA A 215 22.56 -2.56 17.03
C ALA A 215 21.78 -3.67 16.29
N GLU A 216 20.72 -4.20 16.91
CA GLU A 216 19.85 -5.20 16.28
C GLU A 216 18.99 -4.55 15.19
N ILE A 217 18.55 -3.30 15.38
CA ILE A 217 17.76 -2.53 14.41
C ILE A 217 18.52 -2.33 13.10
N GLU A 218 19.80 -1.93 13.16
CA GLU A 218 20.63 -1.79 11.95
C GLU A 218 20.85 -3.11 11.20
N ALA A 219 21.03 -4.20 11.95
CA ALA A 219 21.16 -5.53 11.37
C ALA A 219 19.86 -5.98 10.67
N LEU A 220 18.70 -5.67 11.26
CA LEU A 220 17.39 -5.93 10.65
C LEU A 220 17.22 -5.14 9.35
N ASN A 221 17.61 -3.86 9.30
CA ASN A 221 17.55 -3.05 8.08
C ASN A 221 18.40 -3.64 6.94
N LYS A 222 19.63 -4.08 7.23
CA LYS A 222 20.50 -4.74 6.25
C LYS A 222 19.89 -6.06 5.77
N SER A 223 19.28 -6.83 6.66
CA SER A 223 18.60 -8.09 6.33
C SER A 223 17.38 -7.86 5.43
N HIS A 224 16.53 -6.88 5.77
CA HIS A 224 15.36 -6.52 4.96
C HIS A 224 15.77 -6.17 3.53
N ARG A 225 16.76 -5.28 3.35
CA ARG A 225 17.24 -4.89 2.02
C ARG A 225 17.72 -6.09 1.22
N LYS A 226 18.48 -7.01 1.83
CA LYS A 226 18.96 -8.23 1.15
C LYS A 226 17.80 -9.14 0.74
N TRP A 227 16.78 -9.30 1.58
CA TRP A 227 15.59 -10.08 1.26
C TRP A 227 14.76 -9.48 0.14
N VAL A 228 14.50 -8.17 0.18
CA VAL A 228 13.79 -7.47 -0.91
C VAL A 228 14.52 -7.61 -2.23
N MET A 229 15.84 -7.42 -2.25
CA MET A 229 16.64 -7.59 -3.47
C MET A 229 16.59 -9.04 -4.01
N ARG A 230 16.53 -10.05 -3.15
CA ARG A 230 16.35 -11.46 -3.57
C ARG A 230 14.99 -11.70 -4.20
N ILE A 231 13.91 -11.17 -3.60
CA ILE A 231 12.55 -11.30 -4.14
C ILE A 231 12.45 -10.59 -5.49
N ILE A 232 12.98 -9.36 -5.59
CA ILE A 232 13.04 -8.63 -6.87
C ILE A 232 13.83 -9.42 -7.91
N GLY A 233 15.01 -9.95 -7.54
CA GLY A 233 15.83 -10.76 -8.43
C GLY A 233 15.10 -12.02 -8.93
N LEU A 234 14.36 -12.69 -8.06
CA LEU A 234 13.55 -13.85 -8.42
C LEU A 234 12.39 -13.47 -9.35
N LEU A 235 11.69 -12.36 -9.09
CA LEU A 235 10.63 -11.85 -9.96
C LEU A 235 11.16 -11.48 -11.35
N VAL A 236 12.30 -10.78 -11.42
CA VAL A 236 12.95 -10.45 -12.69
C VAL A 236 13.39 -11.72 -13.42
N GLY A 237 13.95 -12.70 -12.71
CA GLY A 237 14.34 -13.99 -13.27
C GLY A 237 13.14 -14.75 -13.86
N LEU A 238 12.01 -14.78 -13.15
CA LEU A 238 10.77 -15.38 -13.63
C LEU A 238 10.20 -14.63 -14.85
N MET A 239 10.28 -13.30 -14.87
CA MET A 239 9.85 -12.49 -16.02
C MET A 239 10.72 -12.78 -17.26
N VAL A 240 12.05 -12.77 -17.12
CA VAL A 240 12.97 -13.10 -18.21
C VAL A 240 12.77 -14.52 -18.71
N LEU A 241 12.56 -15.48 -17.79
CA LEU A 241 12.23 -16.84 -18.15
C LEU A 241 10.90 -16.93 -18.90
N GLY A 242 9.87 -16.20 -18.46
CA GLY A 242 8.58 -16.12 -19.14
C GLY A 242 8.72 -15.57 -20.56
N ILE A 243 9.46 -14.47 -20.74
CA ILE A 243 9.74 -13.89 -22.07
C ILE A 243 10.53 -14.88 -22.93
N ALA A 244 11.56 -15.53 -22.39
CA ALA A 244 12.36 -16.51 -23.11
C ALA A 244 11.54 -17.74 -23.53
N LEU A 245 10.63 -18.21 -22.66
CA LEU A 245 9.70 -19.29 -22.97
C LEU A 245 8.68 -18.88 -24.03
N ASP A 246 8.16 -17.64 -24.00
CA ASP A 246 7.29 -17.11 -25.06
C ASP A 246 8.01 -17.02 -26.41
N ILE A 247 9.31 -16.67 -26.41
CA ILE A 247 10.13 -16.64 -27.63
C ILE A 247 10.44 -18.05 -28.13
N ALA A 248 10.76 -18.98 -27.23
CA ALA A 248 11.13 -20.35 -27.58
C ALA A 248 9.91 -21.22 -27.95
N TYR A 249 8.76 -20.93 -27.35
CA TYR A 249 7.49 -21.61 -27.56
C TYR A 249 6.38 -20.59 -27.84
N PRO A 250 6.43 -19.91 -29.00
CA PRO A 250 5.42 -18.94 -29.35
C PRO A 250 4.03 -19.60 -29.32
N PRO A 251 3.01 -18.97 -28.72
CA PRO A 251 1.68 -19.54 -28.63
C PRO A 251 1.18 -19.88 -30.05
N SER A 252 0.86 -21.15 -30.28
CA SER A 252 0.55 -21.72 -31.60
C SER A 252 -0.78 -21.25 -32.22
N SER A 253 -1.38 -20.18 -31.71
CA SER A 253 -2.55 -19.56 -32.32
C SER A 253 -2.70 -18.12 -31.87
N GLY A 254 -2.15 -17.19 -32.66
CA GLY A 254 -2.38 -15.74 -32.53
C GLY A 254 -3.81 -15.30 -32.90
N LEU A 255 -4.82 -16.14 -32.67
CA LEU A 255 -6.23 -15.80 -32.85
C LEU A 255 -7.04 -16.30 -31.64
N PRO A 256 -7.92 -15.46 -31.06
CA PRO A 256 -8.85 -15.93 -30.04
C PRO A 256 -9.69 -17.12 -30.60
N PRO A 257 -10.07 -18.10 -29.75
CA PRO A 257 -10.83 -19.29 -30.17
C PRO A 257 -12.19 -18.96 -30.80
N ALA A 258 -12.65 -17.71 -30.73
CA ALA A 258 -13.83 -17.21 -31.42
C ALA A 258 -13.63 -17.02 -32.94
N LEU A 259 -12.39 -16.86 -33.41
CA LEU A 259 -12.10 -16.65 -34.84
C LEU A 259 -11.74 -17.96 -35.56
N THR A 260 -11.23 -18.96 -34.85
CA THR A 260 -10.95 -20.28 -35.43
C THR A 260 -12.22 -21.04 -35.80
N SER A 261 -13.34 -20.81 -35.12
CA SER A 261 -14.64 -21.40 -35.47
C SER A 261 -15.23 -20.79 -36.75
N ILE A 262 -15.04 -19.48 -36.97
CA ILE A 262 -15.52 -18.79 -38.18
C ILE A 262 -14.72 -19.23 -39.41
N THR A 263 -13.39 -19.32 -39.32
CA THR A 263 -12.57 -19.76 -40.48
C THR A 263 -12.85 -21.21 -40.86
N LYS A 264 -13.10 -22.08 -39.86
CA LYS A 264 -13.45 -23.50 -40.12
C LYS A 264 -14.86 -23.66 -40.69
N SER A 265 -15.81 -22.80 -40.29
CA SER A 265 -17.16 -22.72 -40.87
C SER A 265 -17.12 -22.22 -42.32
N ILE A 266 -16.27 -21.24 -42.63
CA ILE A 266 -16.16 -20.68 -43.99
C ILE A 266 -15.43 -21.69 -44.91
N MET A 267 -14.33 -22.29 -44.46
CA MET A 267 -13.57 -23.25 -45.28
C MET A 267 -14.22 -24.64 -45.41
N GLY A 268 -15.05 -25.06 -44.44
CA GLY A 268 -15.79 -26.32 -44.50
C GLY A 268 -16.97 -26.33 -45.49
N SER A 269 -17.37 -25.16 -46.02
CA SER A 269 -18.48 -25.03 -46.97
C SER A 269 -18.06 -25.11 -48.44
N ALA A 270 -16.76 -25.17 -48.73
CA ALA A 270 -16.23 -25.07 -50.10
C ALA A 270 -15.96 -26.41 -50.81
N THR A 271 -16.24 -27.57 -50.19
CA THR A 271 -15.99 -28.88 -50.81
C THR A 271 -17.13 -29.87 -50.54
N ALA A 272 -18.25 -29.70 -51.24
CA ALA A 272 -19.16 -30.80 -51.55
C ALA A 272 -18.91 -31.26 -53.01
N PRO A 273 -18.76 -32.58 -53.27
CA PRO A 273 -18.35 -33.08 -54.58
C PRO A 273 -19.47 -33.00 -55.62
N ALA A 274 -19.11 -32.64 -56.85
CA ALA A 274 -20.01 -32.62 -58.00
C ALA A 274 -20.50 -34.05 -58.33
N ALA A 275 -21.82 -34.20 -58.44
CA ALA A 275 -22.46 -35.44 -58.87
C ALA A 275 -22.15 -35.74 -60.35
N SER A 276 -21.71 -36.98 -60.63
CA SER A 276 -21.53 -37.50 -61.99
C SER A 276 -22.86 -37.54 -62.77
N PRO A 277 -22.90 -37.16 -64.05
CA PRO A 277 -24.11 -37.25 -64.86
C PRO A 277 -24.37 -38.71 -65.28
N ALA A 278 -25.61 -39.15 -65.07
CA ALA A 278 -26.12 -40.41 -65.56
C ALA A 278 -26.11 -40.46 -67.09
N LYS A 279 -25.43 -41.46 -67.67
CA LYS A 279 -25.55 -41.79 -69.10
C LYS A 279 -26.95 -42.36 -69.38
N LYS A 280 -27.66 -41.75 -70.32
CA LYS A 280 -28.80 -42.35 -71.02
C LYS A 280 -28.37 -42.84 -72.40
N LYS A 281 -28.91 -44.01 -72.75
CA LYS A 281 -28.77 -44.83 -73.97
C LYS A 281 -27.63 -45.83 -73.95
#